data_AF-A0A0X8HC93-F1
#
_entry.id   AF-A0A0X8HC93-F1
#
_cell.length_a   1.000
_cell.length_b   1.000
_cell.length_c   1.000
_cell.angle_alpha   90.00
_cell.angle_beta   90.00
_cell.angle_gamma   90.00
#
_symmetry.space_group_name_H-M   'P 1'
#
loop_
_entity.id
_entity.type
_entity.pdbx_description
1 polymer ?
#
loop_
_entity_poly.entity_id
_entity_poly.type
_entity_poly.pdbx_seq_one_letter_code
_entity_poly.pdbx_strand_id
1 'polypeptide(L)' 'MTASPASQRPRLIFAHANGFPGMSYRSLLAPLHERFDVHPVDRLGHHPDYPVGHNWLALRDELLDHLTHSQEPAIGVARP' A
#
# COMPACT_ATOMS: atom_id res chain seq x y z
N MET A 1 -7.54 -24.34 -20.54
CA MET A 1 -8.66 -24.00 -19.64
C MET A 1 -8.36 -22.63 -19.06
N THR A 2 -8.81 -21.58 -19.73
CA THR A 2 -8.62 -20.18 -19.32
C THR A 2 -9.70 -19.83 -18.30
N ALA A 3 -9.29 -19.56 -17.06
CA ALA A 3 -10.21 -19.09 -16.03
C ALA A 3 -10.85 -17.77 -16.48
N SER A 4 -12.17 -17.67 -16.37
CA SER A 4 -12.92 -16.43 -16.55
C SER A 4 -12.39 -15.37 -15.57
N PRO A 5 -12.15 -14.11 -15.98
CA PRO A 5 -11.84 -13.06 -15.03
C PRO A 5 -13.13 -12.77 -14.26
N ALA A 6 -13.30 -13.38 -13.09
CA ALA A 6 -14.14 -12.77 -12.06
C ALA A 6 -13.67 -11.32 -11.97
N SER A 7 -14.60 -10.37 -12.10
CA SER A 7 -14.35 -8.93 -12.20
C SER A 7 -13.42 -8.45 -11.08
N GLN A 8 -12.11 -8.51 -11.27
CA GLN A 8 -11.13 -8.15 -10.25
C GLN A 8 -11.15 -6.65 -10.10
N ARG A 9 -11.52 -6.20 -8.89
CA ARG A 9 -11.48 -4.78 -8.54
C ARG A 9 -10.03 -4.31 -8.65
N PRO A 10 -9.76 -3.10 -9.17
CA PRO A 10 -8.40 -2.62 -9.29
C PRO A 10 -7.72 -2.58 -7.92
N ARG A 11 -6.44 -2.94 -7.88
CA ARG A 11 -5.65 -2.94 -6.66
C ARG A 11 -5.31 -1.51 -6.25
N LEU A 12 -5.65 -1.14 -5.02
CA LEU A 12 -5.32 0.15 -4.41
C LEU A 12 -4.38 -0.07 -3.23
N ILE A 13 -3.16 0.46 -3.34
CA ILE A 13 -2.17 0.42 -2.27
C ILE A 13 -2.21 1.76 -1.54
N PHE A 14 -2.40 1.72 -0.23
CA PHE A 14 -2.42 2.92 0.60
C PHE A 14 -1.21 2.95 1.54
N ALA A 15 -0.33 3.93 1.36
CA ALA A 15 0.80 4.19 2.25
C ALA A 15 0.50 5.39 3.17
N HIS A 16 0.66 5.21 4.47
CA HIS A 16 0.47 6.29 5.45
C HIS A 16 1.76 7.14 5.60
N ALA A 17 1.62 8.34 6.16
CA ALA A 17 2.77 9.13 6.60
C ALA A 17 3.37 8.53 7.89
N ASN A 18 4.65 8.78 8.17
CA ASN A 18 5.29 8.31 9.40
C ASN A 18 4.58 8.86 10.64
N GLY A 19 3.96 7.99 11.44
CA GLY A 19 3.34 8.36 12.72
C GLY A 19 2.09 7.57 13.09
N PHE A 20 1.33 7.04 12.13
CA PHE A 20 0.11 6.28 12.40
C PHE A 20 -0.04 5.10 11.43
N PRO A 21 -0.27 3.87 11.92
CA PRO A 21 -0.35 2.68 11.08
C PRO A 21 -1.55 2.73 10.12
N GLY A 22 -1.51 1.92 9.06
CA GLY A 22 -2.58 1.86 8.06
C GLY A 22 -3.98 1.65 8.65
N MET A 23 -4.07 0.94 9.78
CA MET A 23 -5.34 0.70 10.49
C MET A 23 -6.01 1.96 11.04
N SER A 24 -5.27 3.04 11.30
CA SER A 24 -5.85 4.34 11.69
C SER A 24 -6.69 4.96 10.57
N TYR A 25 -6.54 4.50 9.33
CA TYR A 25 -7.28 4.98 8.16
C TYR A 25 -8.49 4.09 7.82
N ARG A 26 -8.83 3.10 8.65
CA ARG A 26 -9.92 2.15 8.36
C ARG A 26 -11.24 2.82 7.95
N SER A 27 -11.67 3.86 8.69
CA SER A 27 -12.92 4.58 8.36
C SER A 27 -12.84 5.35 7.03
N LEU A 28 -11.66 5.85 6.67
CA LEU A 28 -11.42 6.51 5.38
C LEU A 28 -11.41 5.49 4.23
N LEU A 29 -10.83 4.31 4.45
CA LEU A 29 -10.69 3.26 3.44
C LEU A 29 -11.95 2.42 3.26
N ALA A 30 -12.82 2.32 4.26
CA ALA A 30 -14.01 1.47 4.23
C ALA A 30 -14.88 1.65 2.97
N PRO A 31 -15.22 2.88 2.52
CA PRO A 31 -16.00 3.05 1.29
C PRO A 31 -15.26 2.66 0.00
N LEU A 32 -13.92 2.60 0.03
CA LEU A 32 -13.11 2.29 -1.15
C LEU A 32 -13.10 0.79 -1.45
N HIS A 33 -13.30 -0.07 -0.45
CA HIS A 33 -13.40 -1.53 -0.63
C HIS A 33 -14.55 -1.97 -1.54
N GLU A 34 -15.56 -1.11 -1.75
CA GLU A 34 -16.66 -1.37 -2.69
C GLU A 34 -16.18 -1.33 -4.15
N ARG A 35 -15.15 -0.53 -4.44
CA ARG A 35 -14.65 -0.26 -5.80
C ARG A 35 -13.27 -0.84 -6.07
N PHE A 36 -12.45 -1.01 -5.04
CA PHE A 36 -11.05 -1.40 -5.13
C PHE A 36 -10.78 -2.61 -4.24
N ASP A 37 -9.75 -3.36 -4.61
CA ASP A 37 -9.08 -4.28 -3.69
C ASP A 37 -8.03 -3.48 -2.91
N VAL A 38 -8.34 -3.09 -1.68
CA VAL A 38 -7.56 -2.11 -0.91
C VAL A 38 -6.54 -2.82 -0.01
N HIS A 39 -5.28 -2.47 -0.19
CA HIS A 39 -4.12 -2.99 0.54
C HIS A 39 -3.42 -1.84 1.28
N PRO A 40 -3.84 -1.53 2.52
CA PRO A 40 -3.11 -0.59 3.36
C PRO A 40 -1.78 -1.20 3.83
N VAL A 41 -0.70 -0.43 3.74
CA VAL A 41 0.59 -0.80 4.33
C VAL A 41 0.52 -0.52 5.83
N ASP A 42 0.84 -1.51 6.66
CA ASP A 42 0.65 -1.39 8.11
C ASP A 42 1.71 -0.52 8.78
N ARG A 43 2.99 -0.67 8.38
CA ARG A 43 4.13 0.10 8.90
C ARG A 43 5.19 0.32 7.82
N LEU A 44 5.77 1.53 7.82
CA LEU A 44 6.98 1.91 7.10
C LEU A 44 7.93 2.60 8.09
N GLY A 45 9.23 2.59 7.80
CA GLY A 45 10.30 3.20 8.60
C GLY A 45 10.68 2.42 9.85
N HIS A 46 10.26 1.16 9.96
CA HIS A 46 10.53 0.31 11.12
C HIS A 46 11.48 -0.84 10.81
N HIS A 47 11.70 -1.14 9.54
CA HIS A 47 12.65 -2.15 9.12
C HIS A 47 14.09 -1.61 9.24
N PRO A 48 15.04 -2.37 9.84
CA PRO A 48 16.40 -1.91 10.05
C PRO A 48 17.15 -1.59 8.74
N ASP A 49 16.81 -2.28 7.65
CA ASP A 49 17.41 -2.04 6.32
C ASP A 49 16.90 -0.75 5.64
N TYR A 50 15.84 -0.15 6.18
CA TYR A 50 15.18 1.05 5.66
C TYR A 50 15.14 2.17 6.72
N PRO A 51 16.30 2.71 7.15
CA PRO A 51 16.34 3.69 8.23
C PRO A 51 15.65 5.00 7.83
N VAL A 52 14.85 5.55 8.74
CA VAL A 52 14.18 6.85 8.55
C VAL A 52 15.24 7.95 8.47
N GLY A 53 15.33 8.58 7.29
CA GLY A 53 16.26 9.68 7.01
C GLY A 53 15.59 11.04 6.88
N HIS A 54 16.36 12.03 6.43
CA HIS A 54 15.87 13.40 6.13
C HIS A 54 14.89 13.47 4.95
N ASN A 55 14.78 12.40 4.16
CA ASN A 55 13.90 12.32 3.01
C ASN A 55 13.17 10.97 3.00
N TRP A 56 12.29 10.81 2.01
CA TRP A 56 11.41 9.65 1.89
C TRP A 56 12.03 8.47 1.12
N LEU A 57 13.31 8.54 0.72
CA LEU A 57 13.90 7.54 -0.19
C LEU A 57 13.94 6.14 0.43
N ALA A 58 14.35 6.00 1.69
CA ALA A 58 14.36 4.71 2.37
C ALA A 58 12.94 4.12 2.51
N LEU A 59 11.94 4.97 2.76
CA LEU A 59 10.53 4.55 2.89
C LEU A 59 9.94 4.15 1.54
N ARG A 60 10.36 4.82 0.45
CA ARG A 60 10.02 4.41 -0.92
C ARG A 60 10.52 3.01 -1.20
N ASP A 61 11.78 2.75 -0.87
CA ASP A 61 12.44 1.49 -1.19
C ASP A 61 11.81 0.36 -0.37
N GLU A 62 11.52 0.59 0.92
CA GLU A 62 10.73 -0.32 1.76
C GLU A 62 9.33 -0.59 1.19
N LEU A 63 8.65 0.46 0.71
CA LEU A 63 7.34 0.33 0.08
C LEU A 63 7.42 -0.51 -1.20
N LEU A 64 8.39 -0.24 -2.06
CA LEU A 64 8.58 -1.00 -3.30
C LEU A 64 8.84 -2.47 -3.01
N ASP A 65 9.66 -2.78 -2.01
CA ASP A 65 9.91 -4.14 -1.54
C ASP A 65 8.63 -4.84 -1.07
N HIS A 66 7.76 -4.13 -0.34
CA HIS A 66 6.44 -4.65 0.04
C HIS A 66 5.58 -5.02 -1.17
N LEU A 67 5.81 -4.38 -2.32
CA LEU A 67 5.01 -4.53 -3.54
C LEU A 67 5.58 -5.52 -4.55
N THR A 68 6.87 -5.88 -4.44
CA THR A 68 7.56 -6.80 -5.38
C THR A 68 6.92 -8.17 -5.51
N HIS A 69 6.04 -8.56 -4.57
CA HIS A 69 5.37 -9.86 -4.56
C HIS A 69 4.22 -10.00 -5.59
N SER A 70 3.86 -8.93 -6.31
CA SER A 70 2.76 -8.94 -7.29
C SER A 70 3.12 -8.19 -8.57
N GLN A 71 2.99 -8.85 -9.73
CA GLN A 71 3.19 -8.22 -11.05
C GLN A 71 1.92 -7.54 -11.60
N GLU A 72 0.85 -7.47 -10.80
CA GLU A 72 -0.40 -6.85 -11.22
C GLU A 72 -0.34 -5.31 -11.17
N PRO A 73 -1.00 -4.62 -12.11
CA PRO A 73 -1.13 -3.16 -12.07
C PRO A 73 -1.77 -2.69 -10.76
N ALA A 74 -1.20 -1.64 -10.15
CA ALA A 74 -1.71 -1.10 -8.90
C ALA A 74 -1.74 0.44 -8.90
N ILE A 75 -2.72 0.99 -8.18
CA ILE A 75 -2.86 2.42 -7.92
C ILE A 75 -2.21 2.70 -6.56
N GLY A 76 -1.17 3.53 -6.54
CA GLY A 76 -0.53 3.98 -5.31
C GLY A 76 -1.09 5.31 -4.81
N VAL A 77 -1.54 5.36 -3.55
CA VAL A 77 -1.99 6.59 -2.89
C VAL A 77 -1.24 6.74 -1.57
N ALA A 78 -0.70 7.93 -1.33
CA ALA A 78 0.01 8.26 -0.10
C ALA A 78 -0.50 9.57 0.51
N ARG A 79 -0.37 9.70 1.82
CA ARG A 79 -0.52 10.99 2.52
C ARG A 79 0.76 11.82 2.33
N PRO A 80 0.65 13.14 2.04
CA PRO A 80 1.81 14.03 2.01
C PRO A 80 2.42 14.21 3.40
#